data_AF-A0A9D6FWP4-F1
#
_entry.id   AF-A0A9D6FWP4-F1
#
_cell.length_a   1.000
_cell.length_b   1.000
_cell.length_c   1.000
_cell.angle_alpha   90.00
_cell.angle_beta   90.00
_cell.angle_gamma   90.00
#
_symmetry.space_group_name_H-M   'P 1'
#
loop_
_entity.id
_entity.type
_entity.pdbx_description
1 polymer ?
#
loop_
_entity_poly.entity_id
_entity_poly.type
_entity_poly.pdbx_seq_one_letter_code
_entity_poly.pdbx_strand_id
1 'polypeptide(L)' 'MHAAMNAVEILLVEDNANDAELAMRALRKNNLANNVRVVQDGTEALDFIFATGAFANRKVEEKPRV' A
#
# COMPACT_ATOMS: atom_id res chain seq x y z
N MET A 1 8.44 25.43 8.54
CA MET A 1 7.09 24.84 8.56
C MET A 1 6.89 24.08 7.26
N HIS A 2 7.37 22.84 7.17
CA HIS A 2 7.18 22.01 5.98
C HIS A 2 5.79 21.39 6.10
N ALA A 3 4.88 21.75 5.19
CA ALA A 3 3.65 20.98 5.03
C ALA A 3 4.07 19.54 4.77
N ALA A 4 3.68 18.62 5.65
CA ALA A 4 3.85 17.20 5.38
C ALA A 4 3.16 16.94 4.05
N MET A 5 3.95 16.61 3.02
CA MET A 5 3.42 16.03 1.79
C MET A 5 2.55 14.87 2.25
N ASN A 6 1.23 14.98 2.08
CA ASN A 6 0.28 13.92 2.42
C ASN A 6 0.57 12.77 1.46
N ALA A 7 1.57 11.97 1.83
CA ALA A 7 2.05 10.82 1.11
C ALA A 7 0.96 9.76 1.26
N VAL A 8 0.07 9.69 0.27
CA VAL A 8 -1.00 8.69 0.25
C VAL A 8 -0.34 7.32 0.07
N GLU A 9 -0.41 6.48 1.11
CA GLU A 9 -0.02 5.08 1.01
C GLU A 9 -1.18 4.31 0.35
N ILE A 10 -0.90 3.56 -0.71
CA ILE A 10 -1.86 2.70 -1.41
C ILE A 10 -1.51 1.25 -1.08
N LEU A 11 -2.50 0.47 -0.65
CA LEU A 11 -2.37 -0.97 -0.46
C LEU A 11 -3.02 -1.69 -1.64
N LEU A 12 -2.19 -2.29 -2.50
CA LEU A 12 -2.65 -3.12 -3.61
C LEU A 12 -2.63 -4.58 -3.19
N VAL A 13 -3.80 -5.22 -3.19
CA VAL A 13 -3.95 -6.66 -2.91
C VAL A 13 -4.07 -7.39 -4.24
N GLU A 14 -3.05 -8.15 -4.62
CA GLU A 14 -3.00 -8.82 -5.92
C GLU A 14 -2.12 -10.08 -5.82
N ASP A 15 -2.69 -11.24 -6.13
CA ASP A 15 -2.01 -12.54 -6.04
C ASP A 15 -1.20 -12.86 -7.32
N ASN A 16 -1.51 -12.18 -8.43
CA ASN A 16 -0.81 -12.32 -9.69
C ASN A 16 0.25 -11.21 -9.90
N ALA A 17 1.52 -11.60 -9.94
CA ALA A 17 2.64 -10.67 -10.12
C ALA A 17 2.56 -9.83 -11.41
N ASN A 18 2.02 -10.39 -12.51
CA ASN A 18 1.89 -9.67 -13.77
C ASN A 18 0.81 -8.57 -13.68
N ASP A 19 -0.30 -8.87 -13.01
CA ASP A 19 -1.40 -7.93 -12.82
C ASP A 19 -1.01 -6.83 -11.83
N ALA A 20 -0.25 -7.19 -10.78
CA ALA A 20 0.33 -6.24 -9.85
C ALA A 20 1.28 -5.27 -10.56
N GLU A 21 2.12 -5.77 -11.48
CA GLU A 21 3.00 -4.93 -12.28
C GLU A 21 2.20 -3.99 -13.20
N LEU A 22 1.13 -4.49 -13.83
CA LEU A 22 0.26 -3.69 -14.69
C LEU A 22 -0.42 -2.55 -13.91
N ALA A 23 -0.97 -2.86 -12.75
CA ALA A 23 -1.57 -1.87 -11.84
C ALA A 23 -0.52 -0.85 -11.37
N MET A 24 0.68 -1.31 -10.99
CA MET A 24 1.79 -0.44 -10.61
C MET A 24 2.20 0.50 -11.74
N ARG A 25 2.23 0.03 -13.00
CA ARG A 25 2.49 0.89 -14.17
C ARG A 25 1.42 1.97 -14.32
N ALA A 26 0.15 1.65 -14.08
CA ALA A 26 -0.94 2.63 -14.12
C ALA A 26 -0.83 3.69 -13.00
N LEU A 27 -0.47 3.27 -11.78
CA LEU A 27 -0.25 4.16 -10.65
C LEU A 27 0.97 5.09 -10.88
N ARG A 28 2.05 4.55 -11.48
CA ARG A 28 3.25 5.34 -11.85
C ARG A 28 2.90 6.45 -12.84
N LYS A 29 2.08 6.16 -13.85
CA LYS A 29 1.64 7.15 -14.85
C LYS A 29 0.87 8.32 -14.23
N ASN A 30 0.22 8.10 -13.09
CA ASN A 30 -0.55 9.13 -12.36
C ASN A 30 0.24 9.78 -11.21
N ASN A 31 1.55 9.54 -11.09
CA ASN A 31 2.41 9.99 -9.98
C ASN A 31 1.92 9.52 -8.59
N LEU A 32 1.23 8.38 -8.52
CA LEU A 32 0.71 7.78 -7.28
C LEU A 32 1.56 6.61 -6.77
N ALA A 33 2.63 6.24 -7.48
CA ALA A 33 3.45 5.07 -7.15
C ALA A 33 4.48 5.29 -6.04
N ASN A 34 4.51 6.49 -5.43
CA ASN A 34 5.55 6.85 -4.47
C ASN A 34 5.46 6.03 -3.18
N ASN A 35 4.24 5.60 -2.80
CA ASN A 35 3.97 4.80 -1.61
C ASN A 35 2.92 3.72 -1.91
N VAL A 36 3.24 2.76 -2.78
CA VAL A 36 2.36 1.60 -3.01
C VAL A 36 2.98 0.38 -2.34
N ARG A 37 2.21 -0.25 -1.44
CA ARG A 37 2.52 -1.57 -0.89
C ARG A 37 1.69 -2.60 -1.65
N VAL A 38 2.36 -3.60 -2.22
CA VAL A 38 1.68 -4.77 -2.78
C VAL A 38 1.69 -5.89 -1.74
N VAL A 39 0.56 -6.53 -1.55
CA VAL A 39 0.38 -7.72 -0.70
C VAL A 39 -0.29 -8.82 -1.53
N GLN A 40 0.03 -10.08 -1.25
CA GLN A 40 -0.40 -11.20 -2.10
C GLN A 40 -1.80 -11.70 -1.80
N ASP A 41 -2.31 -11.49 -0.58
CA ASP A 41 -3.61 -12.00 -0.19
C ASP A 41 -4.30 -11.12 0.86
N GLY A 42 -5.55 -11.49 1.16
CA GLY A 42 -6.36 -10.78 2.14
C GLY A 42 -5.84 -10.89 3.59
N THR A 43 -5.11 -11.96 3.93
CA THR A 43 -4.53 -12.11 5.27
C THR A 43 -3.41 -11.09 5.47
N GLU A 44 -2.50 -10.99 4.51
CA GLU A 44 -1.44 -9.99 4.52
C GLU A 44 -2.01 -8.57 4.46
N ALA A 45 -3.11 -8.36 3.72
CA ALA A 45 -3.81 -7.09 3.71
C ALA A 45 -4.41 -6.71 5.08
N LEU A 46 -5.04 -7.66 5.76
CA LEU A 46 -5.58 -7.44 7.10
C LEU A 46 -4.47 -7.16 8.11
N ASP A 47 -3.38 -7.93 8.06
CA ASP A 47 -2.21 -7.70 8.90
C ASP A 47 -1.64 -6.29 8.70
N PHE A 48 -1.61 -5.81 7.45
CA PHE A 48 -1.19 -4.46 7.13
C PHE A 48 -2.13 -3.37 7.68
N ILE A 49 -3.44 -3.55 7.47
CA ILE A 49 -4.48 -2.59 7.88
C ILE A 49 -4.54 -2.45 9.40
N PHE A 50 -4.42 -3.56 10.13
CA PHE A 50 -4.54 -3.61 11.58
C PHE A 50 -3.20 -3.55 12.32
N ALA A 51 -2.09 -3.44 11.59
CA ALA A 51 -0.72 -3.49 12.13
C ALA A 51 -0.53 -4.72 13.05
N THR A 52 -0.81 -5.89 12.50
CA THR A 52 -0.60 -7.19 13.15
C THR A 52 0.40 -8.03 12.36
N GLY A 53 0.78 -9.19 12.90
CA GLY A 53 1.67 -10.13 12.21
C GLY A 53 2.98 -9.49 11.76
N ALA A 54 3.28 -9.59 10.46
CA ALA A 54 4.48 -9.03 9.85
C ALA A 54 4.54 -7.48 9.90
N PHE A 55 3.42 -6.80 10.14
CA PHE A 55 3.31 -5.34 10.16
C PHE A 55 3.07 -4.77 11.57
N ALA A 56 3.36 -5.53 12.63
CA ALA A 56 3.16 -5.14 14.03
C ALA A 56 3.84 -3.82 14.44
N ASN A 57 4.89 -3.41 13.73
CA ASN A 57 5.62 -2.17 14.00
C ASN A 57 5.05 -0.94 13.27
N ARG A 58 3.99 -1.10 12.47
CA ARG A 58 3.32 -0.02 11.76
C ARG A 58 2.36 0.72 12.69
N LYS A 59 2.12 2.01 12.43
CA LYS A 59 1.11 2.80 13.11
C LYS A 59 -0.24 2.63 12.42
N VAL A 60 -1.25 2.15 13.14
CA VAL A 60 -2.60 1.91 12.59
C VAL A 60 -3.25 3.21 12.11
N GLU A 61 -2.83 4.35 12.66
CA GLU A 61 -3.32 5.67 12.30
C GLU A 61 -2.94 6.08 10.87
N GLU A 62 -1.89 5.49 10.32
CA GLU A 62 -1.38 5.79 8.97
C GLU A 62 -2.14 5.00 7.89
N LYS A 63 -3.48 4.89 7.95
CA LYS A 63 -4.24 3.99 7.08
C LYS A 63 -3.98 4.17 5.57
N PRO A 64 -3.78 3.08 4.81
CA PRO A 64 -3.64 3.18 3.38
C PRO A 64 -5.00 3.48 2.73
N ARG A 65 -4.95 3.95 1.49
CA ARG A 65 -6.08 3.85 0.57
C ARG A 65 -6.03 2.48 -0.09
N VAL A 66 -7.18 1.83 -0.16
CA VAL A 66 -7.41 0.56 -0.86
C VAL A 66 -8.16 0.82 -2.15
#